data_AF-Q09DJ6-F1
#
_entry.id   AF-Q09DJ6-F1
#
_cell.length_a   1.000
_cell.length_b   1.000
_cell.length_c   1.000
_cell.angle_alpha   90.00
_cell.angle_beta   90.00
_cell.angle_gamma   90.00
#
_symmetry.space_group_name_H-M   'P 1'
#
loop_
_entity.id
_entity.type
_entity.pdbx_description
1 polymer ?
#
loop_
_entity_poly.entity_id
_entity_poly.type
_entity_poly.pdbx_seq_one_letter_code
_entity_poly.pdbx_strand_id
1 'polypeptide(L)'
;MVPEARALFAALCVTAWLPLAANAQVLVQRCSADSRNPSQAEARLQWARRCALATRLIGPGDYYDSGAPAANGGTLKDYIEDNSGNNWDGRNIYSGQGGFYDLNASIMSKLYNSGTTYQGQDTNGYYEWWRPLNRKKALPLYPSYASNSDIFSSSNRQLFPHPQLATCGFYLDPNGTVPASGYSFYVVGLCQAIPSSDRCTVDRLNVREAKERIEWARQCGLRQNIGSPSRWFDTGELALDQSTTLKDYSEAVVPDDRRYSGSGVSYEINAAYVSALYKSGTSAYQALDAQGYYKWGRDPSLVRQRPLYPIFGTSPDINSGALLTPGTGSDCNLYNGATPVTSFYVNKYCESVY
;
A
#
# COMPACT_ATOMS: atom_id res chain seq x y z
N MET A 1 -61.97 34.51 47.17
CA MET A 1 -61.24 33.71 48.17
C MET A 1 -60.67 32.48 47.49
N VAL A 2 -59.40 32.23 47.76
CA VAL A 2 -58.56 31.06 47.41
C VAL A 2 -58.06 30.98 45.94
N PRO A 3 -56.75 30.72 45.72
CA PRO A 3 -56.06 30.95 44.45
C PRO A 3 -55.70 29.67 43.68
N GLU A 4 -55.16 29.95 42.49
CA GLU A 4 -54.49 29.13 41.47
C GLU A 4 -53.76 27.85 41.92
N ALA A 5 -53.91 26.79 41.12
CA ALA A 5 -52.98 25.67 41.06
C ALA A 5 -52.59 25.41 39.58
N ARG A 6 -51.45 25.98 39.16
CA ARG A 6 -50.73 25.57 37.95
C ARG A 6 -49.61 24.62 38.35
N ALA A 7 -49.79 23.34 38.05
CA ALA A 7 -48.73 22.34 38.17
C ALA A 7 -47.72 22.54 37.01
N LEU A 8 -46.51 23.00 37.36
CA LEU A 8 -45.36 23.03 36.46
C LEU A 8 -44.65 21.67 36.55
N PHE A 9 -44.85 20.82 35.54
CA PHE A 9 -43.99 19.66 35.31
C PHE A 9 -42.65 20.16 34.74
N ALA A 10 -41.67 20.38 35.62
CA ALA A 10 -40.28 20.54 35.23
C ALA A 10 -39.68 19.15 34.95
N ALA A 11 -39.69 18.76 33.68
CA ALA A 11 -38.91 17.61 33.22
C ALA A 11 -37.41 17.98 33.30
N LEU A 12 -36.75 17.51 34.37
CA LEU A 12 -35.30 17.47 34.47
C LEU A 12 -34.78 16.47 33.43
N CYS A 13 -34.53 16.93 32.20
CA CYS A 13 -33.63 16.27 31.27
C CYS A 13 -32.21 16.38 31.83
N VAL A 14 -31.86 15.48 32.75
CA VAL A 14 -30.47 15.15 33.05
C VAL A 14 -29.91 14.53 31.78
N THR A 15 -29.29 15.36 30.94
CA THR A 15 -28.38 14.89 29.91
C THR A 15 -27.24 14.21 30.66
N ALA A 16 -27.27 12.89 30.72
CA ALA A 16 -26.13 12.10 31.16
C ALA A 16 -25.00 12.37 30.16
N TRP A 17 -24.10 13.29 30.51
CA TRP A 17 -22.78 13.40 29.91
C TRP A 17 -22.00 12.15 30.31
N LEU A 18 -22.29 11.04 29.64
CA LEU A 18 -21.44 9.86 29.71
C LEU A 18 -20.06 10.29 29.21
N PRO A 19 -18.98 10.12 29.99
CA PRO A 19 -17.64 10.40 29.50
C PRO A 19 -17.40 9.50 28.30
N LEU A 20 -17.29 10.10 27.09
CA LEU A 20 -16.75 9.40 25.94
C LEU A 20 -15.40 8.81 26.36
N ALA A 21 -15.28 7.50 26.23
CA ALA A 21 -14.21 6.68 26.76
C ALA A 21 -12.82 7.32 26.57
N ALA A 22 -12.14 7.66 27.67
CA ALA A 22 -10.77 8.18 27.69
C ALA A 22 -9.80 7.32 26.85
N ASN A 23 -10.12 6.03 26.69
CA ASN A 23 -9.33 5.08 25.91
C ASN A 23 -9.28 5.38 24.42
N ALA A 24 -10.39 5.85 23.84
CA ALA A 24 -10.39 6.23 22.44
C ALA A 24 -9.56 7.50 22.20
N GLN A 25 -9.56 8.43 23.15
CA GLN A 25 -8.93 9.74 22.98
C GLN A 25 -7.40 9.65 22.87
N VAL A 26 -6.75 8.82 23.70
CA VAL A 26 -5.28 8.65 23.65
C VAL A 26 -4.84 7.95 22.36
N LEU A 27 -5.56 6.91 21.94
CA LEU A 27 -5.24 6.23 20.68
C LEU A 27 -5.46 7.17 19.47
N VAL A 28 -6.54 7.96 19.46
CA VAL A 28 -6.81 8.96 18.41
C VAL A 28 -5.68 9.99 18.34
N GLN A 29 -5.18 10.50 19.46
CA GLN A 29 -4.04 11.42 19.49
C GLN A 29 -2.79 10.79 18.87
N ARG A 30 -2.48 9.54 19.23
CA ARG A 30 -1.33 8.81 18.67
C ARG A 30 -1.47 8.55 17.18
N CYS A 31 -2.66 8.17 16.72
CA CYS A 31 -2.94 7.99 15.29
C CYS A 31 -2.89 9.31 14.52
N SER A 32 -3.26 10.42 15.14
CA SER A 32 -3.09 11.75 14.55
C SER A 32 -1.61 12.13 14.42
N ALA A 33 -0.79 11.77 15.40
CA ALA A 33 0.66 12.03 15.38
C ALA A 33 1.42 11.09 14.42
N ASP A 34 0.98 9.85 14.27
CA ASP A 34 1.51 8.86 13.31
C ASP A 34 0.57 8.68 12.12
N SER A 35 0.01 9.77 11.59
CA SER A 35 -0.99 9.67 10.53
C SER A 35 -0.38 9.11 9.25
N ARG A 36 -1.03 8.11 8.66
CA ARG A 36 -0.57 7.45 7.42
C ARG A 36 -1.67 7.44 6.37
N ASN A 37 -1.27 7.61 5.12
CA ASN A 37 -2.16 7.34 4.00
C ASN A 37 -2.26 5.82 3.71
N PRO A 38 -3.11 5.37 2.77
CA PRO A 38 -3.29 3.94 2.51
C PRO A 38 -2.02 3.20 2.07
N SER A 39 -1.17 3.81 1.24
CA SER A 39 0.06 3.16 0.78
C SER A 39 1.13 3.09 1.89
N GLN A 40 1.23 4.13 2.72
CA GLN A 40 2.12 4.13 3.88
C GLN A 40 1.67 3.13 4.95
N ALA A 41 0.36 3.00 5.17
CA ALA A 41 -0.20 2.00 6.07
C ALA A 41 0.08 0.57 5.58
N GLU A 42 -0.05 0.31 4.28
CA GLU A 42 0.37 -0.97 3.68
C GLU A 42 1.87 -1.22 3.81
N ALA A 43 2.70 -0.22 3.52
CA ALA A 43 4.15 -0.34 3.70
C ALA A 43 4.51 -0.63 5.16
N ARG A 44 3.82 -0.01 6.13
CA ARG A 44 3.96 -0.30 7.56
C ARG A 44 3.57 -1.75 7.88
N LEU A 45 2.49 -2.27 7.31
CA LEU A 45 2.08 -3.66 7.50
C LEU A 45 3.10 -4.64 6.94
N GLN A 46 3.63 -4.37 5.74
CA GLN A 46 4.64 -5.22 5.12
C GLN A 46 5.98 -5.16 5.85
N TRP A 47 6.35 -3.97 6.34
CA TRP A 47 7.48 -3.79 7.26
C TRP A 47 7.28 -4.61 8.54
N ALA A 48 6.11 -4.52 9.17
CA ALA A 48 5.78 -5.25 10.39
C ALA A 48 5.88 -6.76 10.15
N ARG A 49 5.35 -7.26 9.02
CA ARG A 49 5.48 -8.66 8.61
C ARG A 49 6.94 -9.07 8.48
N ARG A 50 7.73 -8.34 7.68
CA ARG A 50 9.15 -8.65 7.49
C ARG A 50 9.93 -8.67 8.80
N CYS A 51 9.65 -7.72 9.68
CA CYS A 51 10.35 -7.62 10.97
C CYS A 51 9.93 -8.72 11.95
N ALA A 52 8.66 -9.12 11.96
CA ALA A 52 8.19 -10.30 12.65
C ALA A 52 8.96 -11.55 12.19
N LEU A 53 8.96 -11.81 10.87
CA LEU A 53 9.63 -12.98 10.29
C LEU A 53 11.13 -13.01 10.60
N ALA A 54 11.82 -11.87 10.44
CA ALA A 54 13.27 -11.80 10.59
C ALA A 54 13.77 -11.87 12.04
N THR A 55 12.93 -11.51 13.02
CA THR A 55 13.40 -11.36 14.41
C THR A 55 12.71 -12.28 15.41
N ARG A 56 11.60 -12.92 15.01
CA ARG A 56 10.77 -13.75 15.92
C ARG A 56 10.66 -15.20 15.50
N LEU A 57 10.92 -15.52 14.23
CA LEU A 57 10.88 -16.89 13.74
C LEU A 57 12.29 -17.45 13.54
N ILE A 58 12.41 -18.76 13.71
CA ILE A 58 13.68 -19.48 13.48
C ILE A 58 13.96 -19.61 11.98
N GLY A 59 12.91 -19.77 11.15
CA GLY A 59 13.05 -19.84 9.70
C GLY A 59 11.72 -20.07 8.97
N PRO A 60 11.75 -20.16 7.63
CA PRO A 60 10.54 -20.26 6.80
C PRO A 60 9.71 -21.52 7.03
N GLY A 61 10.32 -22.58 7.58
CA GLY A 61 9.65 -23.84 7.93
C GLY A 61 8.91 -23.84 9.26
N ASP A 62 9.00 -22.78 10.06
CA ASP A 62 8.38 -22.66 11.39
C ASP A 62 6.92 -22.17 11.31
N TYR A 63 6.22 -22.53 10.24
CA TYR A 63 4.81 -22.23 10.07
C TYR A 63 3.96 -23.29 10.78
N TYR A 64 2.73 -22.92 11.12
CA TYR A 64 1.69 -23.88 11.46
C TYR A 64 0.62 -23.91 10.37
N ASP A 65 -0.10 -25.02 10.30
CA ASP A 65 -1.26 -25.14 9.44
C ASP A 65 -2.47 -24.52 10.13
N SER A 66 -3.02 -23.45 9.56
CA SER A 66 -4.20 -22.78 10.14
C SER A 66 -5.49 -23.59 9.99
N GLY A 67 -5.50 -24.64 9.17
CA GLY A 67 -6.70 -25.41 8.81
C GLY A 67 -7.67 -24.67 7.88
N ALA A 68 -7.46 -23.37 7.63
CA ALA A 68 -8.29 -22.60 6.71
C ALA A 68 -7.94 -22.94 5.24
N PRO A 69 -8.92 -23.10 4.34
CA PRO A 69 -8.64 -23.48 2.96
C PRO A 69 -7.98 -22.33 2.18
N ALA A 70 -6.92 -22.65 1.43
CA ALA A 70 -6.29 -21.73 0.49
C ALA A 70 -6.99 -21.81 -0.88
N ALA A 71 -7.20 -20.66 -1.52
CA ALA A 71 -7.89 -20.56 -2.79
C ALA A 71 -7.18 -21.26 -3.96
N ASN A 72 -5.86 -21.39 -3.87
CA ASN A 72 -5.01 -22.10 -4.82
C ASN A 72 -4.66 -23.53 -4.38
N GLY A 73 -5.42 -24.10 -3.44
CA GLY A 73 -5.30 -25.49 -3.01
C GLY A 73 -4.57 -25.68 -1.68
N GLY A 74 -4.96 -26.72 -0.95
CA GLY A 74 -4.44 -27.03 0.38
C GLY A 74 -4.98 -26.08 1.46
N THR A 75 -4.19 -25.92 2.53
CA THR A 75 -4.51 -25.10 3.70
C THR A 75 -3.54 -23.94 3.85
N LEU A 76 -4.04 -22.84 4.40
CA LEU A 76 -3.30 -21.61 4.64
C LEU A 76 -2.25 -21.82 5.75
N LYS A 77 -1.00 -21.43 5.49
CA LYS A 77 0.11 -21.52 6.45
C LYS A 77 0.35 -20.19 7.13
N ASP A 78 0.37 -20.18 8.45
CA ASP A 78 0.60 -18.96 9.24
C ASP A 78 1.78 -19.12 10.20
N TYR A 79 2.18 -18.01 10.80
CA TYR A 79 3.29 -17.91 11.73
C TYR A 79 2.79 -17.29 13.02
N ILE A 80 3.31 -17.79 14.13
CA ILE A 80 2.98 -17.28 15.46
C ILE A 80 4.11 -16.34 15.87
N GLU A 81 3.78 -15.07 16.12
CA GLU A 81 4.78 -14.12 16.62
C GLU A 81 5.10 -14.31 18.10
N ASP A 82 4.23 -14.92 18.92
CA ASP A 82 4.54 -15.21 20.30
C ASP A 82 5.24 -16.56 20.49
N ASN A 83 6.41 -16.48 21.09
CA ASN A 83 7.10 -17.58 21.70
C ASN A 83 7.09 -17.33 23.21
N SER A 84 6.48 -18.25 23.96
CA SER A 84 6.35 -18.17 25.42
C SER A 84 7.69 -17.97 26.15
N GLY A 85 8.83 -18.33 25.54
CA GLY A 85 10.17 -18.07 26.08
C GLY A 85 10.72 -16.66 25.86
N ASN A 86 10.19 -15.87 24.91
CA ASN A 86 10.81 -14.61 24.46
C ASN A 86 9.88 -13.38 24.49
N ASN A 87 8.56 -13.55 24.41
CA ASN A 87 7.61 -12.44 24.29
C ASN A 87 6.22 -12.75 24.86
N TRP A 88 6.22 -13.29 26.07
CA TRP A 88 5.03 -13.35 26.92
C TRP A 88 4.30 -11.98 26.98
N ASP A 89 2.97 -11.99 26.92
CA ASP A 89 2.06 -10.82 26.93
C ASP A 89 2.17 -9.84 25.75
N GLY A 90 2.64 -10.29 24.59
CA GLY A 90 2.61 -9.48 23.36
C GLY A 90 3.73 -8.44 23.27
N ARG A 91 4.76 -8.58 24.12
CA ARG A 91 5.96 -7.74 24.11
C ARG A 91 6.77 -7.98 22.83
N ASN A 92 7.24 -6.93 22.19
CA ASN A 92 8.08 -6.97 20.99
C ASN A 92 7.49 -7.73 19.79
N ILE A 93 6.16 -7.67 19.62
CA ILE A 93 5.42 -8.23 18.49
C ILE A 93 5.08 -7.11 17.49
N TYR A 94 5.19 -7.37 16.20
CA TYR A 94 5.03 -6.36 15.14
C TYR A 94 3.62 -6.30 14.57
N SER A 95 2.96 -7.44 14.30
CA SER A 95 1.68 -7.43 13.57
C SER A 95 0.46 -7.14 14.45
N GLY A 96 0.52 -7.57 15.72
CA GLY A 96 -0.48 -7.34 16.77
C GLY A 96 -1.91 -7.80 16.43
N GLN A 97 -2.35 -8.88 17.06
CA GLN A 97 -3.76 -9.19 17.29
C GLN A 97 -3.90 -9.93 18.63
N GLY A 98 -4.83 -9.50 19.48
CA GLY A 98 -5.05 -10.14 20.78
C GLY A 98 -5.52 -11.59 20.62
N GLY A 99 -4.84 -12.50 21.31
CA GLY A 99 -5.27 -13.90 21.50
C GLY A 99 -4.35 -14.94 20.88
N PHE A 100 -3.84 -14.73 19.65
CA PHE A 100 -3.16 -15.80 18.89
C PHE A 100 -1.91 -15.34 18.12
N TYR A 101 -1.65 -14.02 18.02
CA TYR A 101 -0.43 -13.44 17.41
C TYR A 101 -0.09 -13.97 16.00
N ASP A 102 -1.12 -14.41 15.27
CA ASP A 102 -1.05 -14.95 13.93
C ASP A 102 -0.63 -13.88 12.93
N LEU A 103 0.50 -14.05 12.28
CA LEU A 103 1.12 -13.01 11.46
C LEU A 103 0.31 -12.71 10.19
N ASN A 104 0.14 -13.70 9.32
CA ASN A 104 -0.49 -13.51 8.02
C ASN A 104 -1.98 -13.19 8.17
N ALA A 105 -2.69 -13.87 9.07
CA ALA A 105 -4.09 -13.55 9.38
C ALA A 105 -4.27 -12.12 9.88
N SER A 106 -3.36 -11.67 10.76
CA SER A 106 -3.32 -10.30 11.29
C SER A 106 -3.08 -9.25 10.20
N ILE A 107 -2.19 -9.50 9.24
CA ILE A 107 -1.99 -8.60 8.09
C ILE A 107 -3.23 -8.60 7.18
N MET A 108 -3.81 -9.78 6.90
CA MET A 108 -4.99 -9.88 6.03
C MET A 108 -6.20 -9.14 6.58
N SER A 109 -6.45 -9.23 7.89
CA SER A 109 -7.57 -8.53 8.53
C SER A 109 -7.39 -7.00 8.49
N LYS A 110 -6.15 -6.51 8.47
CA LYS A 110 -5.82 -5.08 8.40
C LYS A 110 -5.85 -4.51 6.99
N LEU A 111 -5.43 -5.29 5.99
CA LEU A 111 -5.27 -4.84 4.61
C LEU A 111 -6.51 -5.10 3.73
N TYR A 112 -7.25 -6.18 3.98
CA TYR A 112 -8.33 -6.63 3.11
C TYR A 112 -9.67 -6.79 3.84
N ASN A 113 -10.76 -6.54 3.12
CA ASN A 113 -12.09 -7.03 3.49
C ASN A 113 -12.15 -8.55 3.37
N SER A 114 -13.06 -9.20 4.11
CA SER A 114 -13.25 -10.66 4.12
C SER A 114 -13.31 -11.26 2.70
N GLY A 115 -12.93 -12.53 2.53
CA GLY A 115 -13.07 -13.20 1.24
C GLY A 115 -12.00 -14.25 0.99
N THR A 116 -12.02 -14.76 -0.25
CA THR A 116 -11.08 -15.76 -0.75
C THR A 116 -9.64 -15.32 -0.57
N THR A 117 -8.85 -16.16 0.09
CA THR A 117 -7.45 -15.89 0.45
C THR A 117 -6.55 -16.88 -0.27
N TYR A 118 -5.57 -16.35 -0.98
CA TYR A 118 -4.53 -17.09 -1.68
C TYR A 118 -3.26 -17.09 -0.84
N GLN A 119 -2.38 -18.04 -1.09
CA GLN A 119 -1.05 -18.05 -0.49
C GLN A 119 0.03 -18.42 -1.49
N GLY A 120 1.27 -18.10 -1.14
CA GLY A 120 2.48 -18.42 -1.90
C GLY A 120 3.69 -18.15 -1.04
N GLN A 121 4.88 -18.43 -1.54
CA GLN A 121 6.12 -18.13 -0.82
C GLN A 121 6.70 -16.80 -1.32
N ASP A 122 7.17 -15.98 -0.39
CA ASP A 122 7.96 -14.79 -0.71
C ASP A 122 9.40 -15.18 -1.11
N THR A 123 10.22 -14.17 -1.47
CA THR A 123 11.60 -14.38 -1.93
C THR A 123 12.51 -15.06 -0.89
N ASN A 124 12.10 -15.08 0.38
CA ASN A 124 12.84 -15.71 1.47
C ASN A 124 12.23 -17.07 1.87
N GLY A 125 11.24 -17.57 1.12
CA GLY A 125 10.59 -18.86 1.34
C GLY A 125 9.48 -18.84 2.39
N TYR A 126 9.13 -17.69 2.97
CA TYR A 126 8.03 -17.61 3.94
C TYR A 126 6.69 -17.56 3.22
N TYR A 127 5.69 -18.23 3.78
CA TYR A 127 4.33 -18.15 3.26
C TYR A 127 3.75 -16.74 3.46
N GLU A 128 3.27 -16.13 2.40
CA GLU A 128 2.53 -14.87 2.40
C GLU A 128 1.10 -15.12 1.91
N TRP A 129 0.15 -14.44 2.53
CA TRP A 129 -1.25 -14.47 2.09
C TRP A 129 -1.58 -13.21 1.31
N TRP A 130 -2.48 -13.33 0.33
CA TRP A 130 -3.08 -12.18 -0.33
C TRP A 130 -4.53 -12.43 -0.70
N ARG A 131 -5.25 -11.35 -0.98
CA ARG A 131 -6.58 -11.39 -1.60
C ARG A 131 -6.57 -10.60 -2.91
N PRO A 132 -7.55 -10.84 -3.80
CA PRO A 132 -7.71 -10.02 -4.99
C PRO A 132 -7.79 -8.53 -4.67
N LEU A 133 -7.23 -7.69 -5.55
CA LEU A 133 -7.11 -6.24 -5.32
C LEU A 133 -8.45 -5.54 -5.03
N ASN A 134 -9.56 -6.03 -5.61
CA ASN A 134 -10.90 -5.50 -5.33
C ASN A 134 -11.40 -5.77 -3.90
N ARG A 135 -10.71 -6.59 -3.10
CA ARG A 135 -10.98 -6.78 -1.67
C ARG A 135 -10.13 -5.88 -0.78
N LYS A 136 -9.13 -5.17 -1.33
CA LYS A 136 -8.24 -4.32 -0.55
C LYS A 136 -9.03 -3.16 0.05
N LYS A 137 -8.80 -2.86 1.33
CA LYS A 137 -9.48 -1.76 2.01
C LYS A 137 -9.02 -0.43 1.43
N ALA A 138 -9.95 0.49 1.20
CA ALA A 138 -9.62 1.86 0.80
C ALA A 138 -8.79 2.57 1.90
N LEU A 139 -9.11 2.30 3.16
CA LEU A 139 -8.43 2.82 4.35
C LEU A 139 -7.99 1.63 5.22
N PRO A 140 -6.84 1.01 4.93
CA PRO A 140 -6.34 -0.12 5.71
C PRO A 140 -6.00 0.31 7.15
N LEU A 141 -5.97 -0.66 8.05
CA LEU A 141 -5.51 -0.44 9.42
C LEU A 141 -4.00 -0.69 9.51
N TYR A 142 -3.31 0.00 10.41
CA TYR A 142 -1.88 -0.24 10.68
C TYR A 142 -1.59 -0.17 12.18
N PRO A 143 -0.59 -0.94 12.67
CA PRO A 143 -0.25 -0.97 14.09
C PRO A 143 0.38 0.34 14.57
N SER A 144 -0.04 0.79 15.75
CA SER A 144 0.63 1.83 16.53
C SER A 144 1.46 1.19 17.64
N TYR A 145 2.70 1.67 17.82
CA TYR A 145 3.65 1.08 18.75
C TYR A 145 3.93 1.97 19.95
N ALA A 146 4.29 1.34 21.06
CA ALA A 146 4.66 2.05 22.26
C ALA A 146 5.59 1.29 23.20
N SER A 147 6.23 2.01 24.13
CA SER A 147 7.18 1.43 25.08
C SER A 147 6.54 0.61 26.22
N ASN A 148 5.22 0.66 26.36
CA ASN A 148 4.45 -0.05 27.40
C ASN A 148 3.12 -0.55 26.81
N SER A 149 2.62 -1.69 27.28
CA SER A 149 1.33 -2.26 26.88
C SER A 149 0.14 -1.43 27.38
N ASP A 150 0.26 -0.80 28.55
CA ASP A 150 -0.73 0.14 29.05
C ASP A 150 -0.55 1.50 28.38
N ILE A 151 -1.44 1.81 27.43
CA ILE A 151 -1.43 3.05 26.66
C ILE A 151 -1.59 4.32 27.52
N PHE A 152 -2.14 4.21 28.73
CA PHE A 152 -2.36 5.35 29.67
C PHE A 152 -1.21 5.59 30.62
N SER A 153 -0.28 4.63 30.73
CA SER A 153 0.85 4.78 31.63
C SER A 153 1.63 6.05 31.31
N SER A 154 1.97 6.83 32.33
CA SER A 154 2.73 8.09 32.18
C SER A 154 4.17 7.86 31.69
N SER A 155 4.69 6.64 31.86
CA SER A 155 5.97 6.20 31.30
C SER A 155 5.86 5.67 29.88
N ASN A 156 4.65 5.53 29.34
CA ASN A 156 4.42 5.11 27.97
C ASN A 156 4.89 6.20 26.99
N ARG A 157 5.69 5.79 26.01
CA ARG A 157 6.16 6.61 24.90
C ARG A 157 5.69 5.98 23.61
N GLN A 158 5.08 6.78 22.74
CA GLN A 158 4.79 6.34 21.38
C GLN A 158 6.11 6.07 20.64
N LEU A 159 6.14 4.97 19.90
CA LEU A 159 7.30 4.54 19.15
C LEU A 159 6.96 4.56 17.66
N PHE A 160 7.92 5.00 16.85
CA PHE A 160 7.79 5.13 15.40
C PHE A 160 8.84 4.27 14.71
N PRO A 161 8.47 3.39 13.80
CA PRO A 161 9.43 2.83 12.86
C PRO A 161 9.97 3.93 11.94
N HIS A 162 11.23 3.78 11.53
CA HIS A 162 11.92 4.72 10.64
C HIS A 162 11.10 4.99 9.36
N PRO A 163 11.03 6.24 8.85
CA PRO A 163 10.19 6.56 7.67
C PRO A 163 10.48 5.71 6.43
N GLN A 164 11.75 5.37 6.21
CA GLN A 164 12.24 4.57 5.09
C GLN A 164 11.96 3.08 5.29
N LEU A 165 11.54 2.66 6.50
CA LEU A 165 11.20 1.28 6.84
C LEU A 165 12.31 0.28 6.46
N ALA A 166 13.59 0.70 6.46
CA ALA A 166 14.70 -0.15 6.04
C ALA A 166 15.14 -1.14 7.14
N THR A 167 14.99 -0.74 8.41
CA THR A 167 15.41 -1.52 9.58
C THR A 167 14.20 -1.85 10.46
N CYS A 168 14.34 -2.82 11.36
CA CYS A 168 13.31 -3.18 12.34
C CYS A 168 13.41 -2.39 13.66
N GLY A 169 14.13 -1.27 13.64
CA GLY A 169 14.30 -0.39 14.79
C GLY A 169 13.13 0.57 14.98
N PHE A 170 12.91 0.95 16.24
CA PHE A 170 11.98 2.00 16.64
C PHE A 170 12.71 3.28 17.05
N TYR A 171 11.98 4.38 16.97
CA TYR A 171 12.44 5.74 17.22
C TYR A 171 11.41 6.48 18.09
N LEU A 172 11.88 7.48 18.84
CA LEU A 172 11.05 8.32 19.71
C LEU A 172 10.38 9.47 18.95
N ASP A 173 10.78 9.69 17.71
CA ASP A 173 10.26 10.73 16.82
C ASP A 173 9.85 10.15 15.45
N PRO A 174 8.87 10.75 14.78
CA PRO A 174 8.38 10.26 13.49
C PRO A 174 9.39 10.42 12.36
N ASN A 175 10.42 11.25 12.50
CA ASN A 175 11.45 11.45 11.47
C ASN A 175 12.56 10.38 11.54
N GLY A 176 12.55 9.51 12.56
CA GLY A 176 13.53 8.44 12.71
C GLY A 176 14.92 8.93 13.12
N THR A 177 15.01 10.02 13.89
CA THR A 177 16.29 10.65 14.23
C THR A 177 16.81 10.26 15.62
N VAL A 178 15.92 9.87 16.53
CA VAL A 178 16.25 9.49 17.91
C VAL A 178 15.89 8.02 18.13
N PRO A 179 16.87 7.10 18.07
CA PRO A 179 16.62 5.68 18.28
C PRO A 179 16.00 5.39 19.65
N ALA A 180 15.00 4.51 19.70
CA ALA A 180 14.40 4.04 20.94
C ALA A 180 15.20 2.86 21.53
N SER A 181 16.49 3.07 21.78
CA SER A 181 17.38 2.06 22.36
C SER A 181 17.00 1.73 23.82
N GLY A 182 17.06 0.46 24.18
CA GLY A 182 16.78 -0.01 25.55
C GLY A 182 15.30 -0.15 25.90
N TYR A 183 14.38 0.18 24.99
CA TYR A 183 12.95 -0.05 25.18
C TYR A 183 12.52 -1.42 24.68
N SER A 184 11.53 -2.00 25.34
CA SER A 184 10.64 -2.96 24.70
C SER A 184 9.52 -2.22 24.00
N PHE A 185 8.86 -2.87 23.06
CA PHE A 185 7.74 -2.26 22.34
C PHE A 185 6.50 -3.14 22.39
N TYR A 186 5.34 -2.55 22.18
CA TYR A 186 4.04 -3.20 22.18
C TYR A 186 3.19 -2.60 21.08
N VAL A 187 2.35 -3.40 20.43
CA VAL A 187 1.24 -2.87 19.62
C VAL A 187 0.14 -2.45 20.59
N VAL A 188 -0.10 -1.14 20.72
CA VAL A 188 -1.06 -0.57 21.68
C VAL A 188 -2.42 -0.24 21.05
N GLY A 189 -2.54 -0.43 19.74
CA GLY A 189 -3.78 -0.18 19.00
C GLY A 189 -3.55 -0.19 17.50
N LEU A 190 -4.65 -0.09 16.77
CA LEU A 190 -4.66 0.04 15.32
C LEU A 190 -5.13 1.43 14.94
N CYS A 191 -4.38 2.07 14.05
CA CYS A 191 -4.77 3.31 13.42
C CYS A 191 -5.38 3.00 12.06
N GLN A 192 -6.43 3.73 11.69
CA GLN A 192 -6.94 3.68 10.33
C GLN A 192 -6.16 4.65 9.46
N ALA A 193 -5.77 4.22 8.26
CA ALA A 193 -5.22 5.12 7.28
C ALA A 193 -6.19 6.27 7.03
N ILE A 194 -5.67 7.50 7.01
CA ILE A 194 -6.46 8.63 6.54
C ILE A 194 -6.39 8.66 5.02
N PRO A 195 -7.43 9.13 4.31
CA PRO A 195 -7.26 9.52 2.93
C PRO A 195 -6.07 10.50 2.87
N SER A 196 -5.04 10.19 2.08
CA SER A 196 -4.19 11.28 1.58
C SER A 196 -5.14 12.32 0.96
N SER A 197 -4.81 13.62 0.92
CA SER A 197 -5.44 14.52 -0.05
C SER A 197 -5.33 13.82 -1.39
N ASP A 198 -6.40 13.14 -1.83
CA ASP A 198 -6.20 11.98 -2.67
C ASP A 198 -5.78 12.54 -4.01
N ARG A 199 -4.50 12.41 -4.35
CA ARG A 199 -4.01 12.95 -5.61
C ARG A 199 -4.81 12.38 -6.77
N CYS A 200 -5.44 11.21 -6.63
CA CYS A 200 -6.40 10.70 -7.62
C CYS A 200 -7.70 11.52 -7.71
N THR A 201 -8.13 12.16 -6.63
CA THR A 201 -9.27 13.07 -6.60
C THR A 201 -8.91 14.45 -7.14
N VAL A 202 -7.68 14.91 -6.91
CA VAL A 202 -7.17 16.17 -7.49
C VAL A 202 -6.86 16.01 -8.98
N ASP A 203 -6.17 14.94 -9.34
CA ASP A 203 -5.77 14.57 -10.70
C ASP A 203 -6.79 13.66 -11.39
N ARG A 204 -8.08 13.92 -11.13
CA ARG A 204 -9.16 13.03 -11.50
C ARG A 204 -9.36 13.00 -13.01
N LEU A 205 -8.98 11.89 -13.65
CA LEU A 205 -9.16 11.67 -15.08
C LEU A 205 -10.41 10.83 -15.41
N ASN A 206 -11.10 11.17 -16.48
CA ASN A 206 -12.09 10.29 -17.10
C ASN A 206 -11.42 9.11 -17.85
N VAL A 207 -12.22 8.15 -18.32
CA VAL A 207 -11.71 6.95 -19.02
C VAL A 207 -10.84 7.29 -20.23
N ARG A 208 -11.18 8.33 -21.00
CA ARG A 208 -10.42 8.73 -22.19
C ARG A 208 -9.06 9.30 -21.79
N GLU A 209 -9.05 10.27 -20.87
CA GLU A 209 -7.84 10.92 -20.38
C GLU A 209 -6.90 9.93 -19.68
N ALA A 210 -7.44 8.96 -18.93
CA ALA A 210 -6.64 7.91 -18.32
C ALA A 210 -5.92 7.06 -19.37
N LYS A 211 -6.61 6.66 -20.45
CA LYS A 211 -6.00 5.92 -21.56
C LYS A 211 -4.92 6.74 -22.27
N GLU A 212 -5.17 8.02 -22.49
CA GLU A 212 -4.20 8.95 -23.06
C GLU A 212 -2.96 9.06 -22.17
N ARG A 213 -3.13 9.15 -20.85
CA ARG A 213 -2.01 9.21 -19.89
C ARG A 213 -1.20 7.93 -19.82
N ILE A 214 -1.85 6.76 -19.86
CA ILE A 214 -1.18 5.46 -19.91
C ILE A 214 -0.33 5.35 -21.18
N GLU A 215 -0.90 5.72 -22.33
CA GLU A 215 -0.16 5.71 -23.61
C GLU A 215 0.99 6.71 -23.61
N TRP A 216 0.75 7.93 -23.10
CA TRP A 216 1.77 8.96 -22.97
C TRP A 216 2.95 8.49 -22.11
N ALA A 217 2.68 7.92 -20.94
CA ALA A 217 3.71 7.41 -20.03
C ALA A 217 4.55 6.31 -20.70
N ARG A 218 3.89 5.36 -21.40
CA ARG A 218 4.56 4.33 -22.19
C ARG A 218 5.47 4.94 -23.25
N GLN A 219 4.93 5.82 -24.09
CA GLN A 219 5.67 6.46 -25.19
C GLN A 219 6.84 7.32 -24.68
N CYS A 220 6.72 7.92 -23.50
CA CYS A 220 7.79 8.70 -22.90
C CYS A 220 8.88 7.84 -22.28
N GLY A 221 8.56 6.75 -21.60
CA GLY A 221 9.54 5.74 -21.20
C GLY A 221 10.34 5.23 -22.41
N LEU A 222 9.66 4.87 -23.50
CA LEU A 222 10.34 4.37 -24.70
C LEU A 222 11.26 5.43 -25.33
N ARG A 223 10.79 6.66 -25.53
CA ARG A 223 11.56 7.69 -26.25
C ARG A 223 12.68 8.31 -25.41
N GLN A 224 12.44 8.56 -24.12
CA GLN A 224 13.41 9.26 -23.26
C GLN A 224 14.39 8.31 -22.58
N ASN A 225 13.90 7.13 -22.15
CA ASN A 225 14.66 6.26 -21.25
C ASN A 225 15.27 5.05 -21.96
N ILE A 226 14.62 4.57 -23.02
CA ILE A 226 15.10 3.41 -23.80
C ILE A 226 15.86 3.88 -25.06
N GLY A 227 15.25 4.76 -25.84
CA GLY A 227 15.81 5.38 -27.03
C GLY A 227 15.61 4.58 -28.32
N SER A 228 16.13 3.35 -28.41
CA SER A 228 16.04 2.52 -29.62
C SER A 228 15.04 1.37 -29.46
N PRO A 229 14.18 1.09 -30.48
CA PRO A 229 13.28 -0.06 -30.46
C PRO A 229 13.96 -1.42 -30.31
N SER A 230 15.26 -1.52 -30.60
CA SER A 230 16.06 -2.74 -30.47
C SER A 230 16.49 -3.07 -29.04
N ARG A 231 16.33 -2.15 -28.07
CA ARG A 231 16.78 -2.33 -26.68
C ARG A 231 15.73 -3.02 -25.80
N TRP A 232 15.07 -4.03 -26.34
CA TRP A 232 14.15 -4.88 -25.59
C TRP A 232 14.91 -6.04 -24.92
N PHE A 233 14.26 -6.66 -23.94
CA PHE A 233 14.66 -7.94 -23.38
C PHE A 233 13.51 -8.95 -23.53
N ASP A 234 13.87 -10.23 -23.61
CA ASP A 234 12.92 -11.33 -23.60
C ASP A 234 12.47 -11.59 -22.16
N THR A 235 11.16 -11.57 -21.93
CA THR A 235 10.59 -11.82 -20.59
C THR A 235 10.55 -13.31 -20.24
N GLY A 236 10.67 -14.19 -21.23
CA GLY A 236 10.40 -15.63 -21.07
C GLY A 236 8.91 -15.98 -20.93
N GLU A 237 8.02 -14.99 -20.85
CA GLU A 237 6.58 -15.21 -20.82
C GLU A 237 6.06 -15.53 -22.23
N LEU A 238 5.26 -16.59 -22.36
CA LEU A 238 4.67 -16.96 -23.65
C LEU A 238 3.62 -15.92 -24.10
N ALA A 239 3.72 -15.51 -25.36
CA ALA A 239 2.69 -14.74 -26.02
C ALA A 239 1.45 -15.61 -26.31
N LEU A 240 0.34 -14.97 -26.68
CA LEU A 240 -0.92 -15.64 -27.01
C LEU A 240 -0.80 -16.69 -28.12
N ASP A 241 0.16 -16.53 -29.03
CA ASP A 241 0.45 -17.51 -30.10
C ASP A 241 1.13 -18.80 -29.62
N GLN A 242 1.52 -18.86 -28.33
CA GLN A 242 2.24 -19.96 -27.68
C GLN A 242 3.55 -20.40 -28.37
N SER A 243 4.04 -19.62 -29.31
CA SER A 243 5.23 -19.93 -30.13
C SER A 243 6.30 -18.86 -30.00
N THR A 244 5.94 -17.67 -29.53
CA THR A 244 6.86 -16.58 -29.23
C THR A 244 6.78 -16.17 -27.76
N THR A 245 7.83 -15.50 -27.30
CA THR A 245 7.90 -14.88 -25.99
C THR A 245 7.64 -13.37 -26.08
N LEU A 246 7.10 -12.81 -25.00
CA LEU A 246 6.81 -11.40 -24.88
C LEU A 246 8.11 -10.60 -24.68
N LYS A 247 8.20 -9.47 -25.39
CA LYS A 247 9.35 -8.57 -25.33
C LYS A 247 9.00 -7.29 -24.59
N ASP A 248 9.81 -6.93 -23.60
CA ASP A 248 9.61 -5.70 -22.83
C ASP A 248 10.86 -4.80 -22.86
N TYR A 249 10.72 -3.62 -22.29
CA TYR A 249 11.71 -2.58 -22.17
C TYR A 249 11.77 -2.16 -20.70
N SER A 250 12.98 -2.08 -20.15
CA SER A 250 13.18 -1.77 -18.73
C SER A 250 13.81 -0.38 -18.55
N GLU A 251 13.20 0.42 -17.68
CA GLU A 251 13.76 1.70 -17.26
C GLU A 251 14.73 1.54 -16.06
N ALA A 252 15.08 0.32 -15.66
CA ALA A 252 15.88 0.04 -14.46
C ALA A 252 17.28 0.69 -14.47
N VAL A 253 17.85 0.99 -15.64
CA VAL A 253 19.16 1.66 -15.77
C VAL A 253 19.07 3.18 -15.73
N VAL A 254 17.85 3.75 -15.78
CA VAL A 254 17.61 5.19 -15.68
C VAL A 254 17.53 5.59 -14.20
N PRO A 255 17.94 6.80 -13.80
CA PRO A 255 17.73 7.27 -12.43
C PRO A 255 16.28 7.10 -11.94
N ASP A 256 16.11 6.72 -10.66
CA ASP A 256 14.80 6.46 -10.06
C ASP A 256 13.82 7.64 -10.20
N ASP A 257 14.36 8.87 -10.28
CA ASP A 257 13.63 10.12 -10.41
C ASP A 257 13.30 10.50 -11.87
N ARG A 258 13.32 9.56 -12.83
CA ARG A 258 12.95 9.83 -14.22
C ARG A 258 12.20 8.68 -14.92
N ARG A 259 11.66 7.71 -14.18
CA ARG A 259 11.01 6.51 -14.76
C ARG A 259 9.48 6.66 -14.85
N TYR A 260 8.89 6.23 -15.96
CA TYR A 260 7.45 6.40 -16.24
C TYR A 260 6.57 5.20 -15.86
N SER A 261 7.14 3.98 -15.84
CA SER A 261 6.45 2.72 -15.50
C SER A 261 6.24 2.51 -13.99
N GLY A 262 7.08 3.16 -13.17
CA GLY A 262 7.06 3.01 -11.71
C GLY A 262 7.62 1.68 -11.20
N SER A 263 7.86 1.59 -9.89
CA SER A 263 8.56 0.44 -9.28
C SER A 263 7.70 -0.82 -9.12
N GLY A 264 6.37 -0.70 -9.15
CA GLY A 264 5.44 -1.81 -8.90
C GLY A 264 5.46 -2.93 -9.94
N VAL A 265 6.17 -2.75 -11.05
CA VAL A 265 6.37 -3.72 -12.13
C VAL A 265 7.82 -3.75 -12.58
N SER A 266 8.77 -3.63 -11.65
CA SER A 266 10.22 -3.69 -11.95
C SER A 266 10.70 -2.69 -13.01
N TYR A 267 9.96 -1.59 -13.18
CA TYR A 267 10.19 -0.57 -14.20
C TYR A 267 10.05 -1.07 -15.65
N GLU A 268 9.24 -2.09 -15.85
CA GLU A 268 8.93 -2.70 -17.15
C GLU A 268 7.79 -1.94 -17.83
N ILE A 269 8.04 -1.44 -19.03
CA ILE A 269 7.17 -0.47 -19.69
C ILE A 269 5.88 -1.11 -20.21
N ASN A 270 5.96 -2.25 -20.90
CA ASN A 270 4.79 -2.92 -21.45
C ASN A 270 4.00 -3.64 -20.35
N ALA A 271 4.66 -4.22 -19.35
CA ALA A 271 3.99 -4.74 -18.16
C ALA A 271 3.19 -3.66 -17.40
N ALA A 272 3.78 -2.47 -17.20
CA ALA A 272 3.07 -1.31 -16.64
C ALA A 272 1.85 -0.94 -17.47
N TYR A 273 2.02 -0.79 -18.78
CA TYR A 273 0.96 -0.43 -19.71
C TYR A 273 -0.23 -1.41 -19.66
N VAL A 274 0.06 -2.71 -19.69
CA VAL A 274 -0.99 -3.73 -19.73
C VAL A 274 -1.69 -3.88 -18.38
N SER A 275 -0.95 -3.86 -17.27
CA SER A 275 -1.53 -3.93 -15.91
C SER A 275 -2.46 -2.74 -15.63
N ALA A 276 -2.12 -1.57 -16.18
CA ALA A 276 -2.89 -0.34 -16.08
C ALA A 276 -4.18 -0.36 -16.92
N LEU A 277 -4.11 -0.87 -18.16
CA LEU A 277 -5.23 -0.81 -19.10
C LEU A 277 -6.19 -2.01 -19.02
N TYR A 278 -5.68 -3.20 -18.67
CA TYR A 278 -6.43 -4.46 -18.71
C TYR A 278 -6.56 -5.10 -17.33
N LYS A 279 -7.61 -5.90 -17.15
CA LYS A 279 -7.76 -6.80 -16.00
C LYS A 279 -6.73 -7.95 -16.10
N SER A 280 -6.41 -8.56 -14.96
CA SER A 280 -5.65 -9.81 -14.94
C SER A 280 -6.41 -10.89 -15.72
N GLY A 281 -5.68 -11.72 -16.44
CA GLY A 281 -6.22 -12.73 -17.35
C GLY A 281 -5.09 -13.43 -18.09
N THR A 282 -5.39 -14.56 -18.72
CA THR A 282 -4.42 -15.35 -19.46
C THR A 282 -4.20 -14.74 -20.85
N SER A 283 -2.92 -14.64 -21.21
CA SER A 283 -2.40 -14.30 -22.54
C SER A 283 -2.38 -12.81 -22.91
N ALA A 284 -1.17 -12.27 -23.04
CA ALA A 284 -0.93 -11.06 -23.80
C ALA A 284 -0.49 -11.43 -25.22
N TYR A 285 -0.90 -10.64 -26.20
CA TYR A 285 -0.28 -10.64 -27.52
C TYR A 285 0.67 -9.45 -27.62
N GLN A 286 1.58 -9.48 -28.58
CA GLN A 286 2.44 -8.35 -28.89
C GLN A 286 2.36 -8.01 -30.37
N ALA A 287 2.48 -6.73 -30.70
CA ALA A 287 2.62 -6.22 -32.05
C ALA A 287 3.62 -5.06 -32.05
N LEU A 288 4.10 -4.66 -33.22
CA LEU A 288 4.88 -3.43 -33.36
C LEU A 288 3.93 -2.23 -33.40
N ASP A 289 4.25 -1.19 -32.64
CA ASP A 289 3.58 0.11 -32.79
C ASP A 289 4.12 0.90 -33.99
N ALA A 290 3.55 2.08 -34.24
CA ALA A 290 3.92 2.92 -35.38
C ALA A 290 5.38 3.41 -35.33
N GLN A 291 6.04 3.31 -34.18
CA GLN A 291 7.45 3.68 -33.98
C GLN A 291 8.37 2.45 -33.99
N GLY A 292 7.83 1.26 -34.22
CA GLY A 292 8.58 0.01 -34.28
C GLY A 292 8.90 -0.60 -32.92
N TYR A 293 8.29 -0.14 -31.83
CA TYR A 293 8.43 -0.76 -30.51
C TYR A 293 7.43 -1.90 -30.35
N TYR A 294 7.84 -2.97 -29.67
CA TYR A 294 6.89 -3.98 -29.22
C TYR A 294 5.89 -3.36 -28.24
N LYS A 295 4.61 -3.61 -28.47
CA LYS A 295 3.51 -3.18 -27.63
C LYS A 295 2.66 -4.38 -27.30
N TRP A 296 2.44 -4.58 -26.00
CA TRP A 296 1.57 -5.65 -25.53
C TRP A 296 0.12 -5.22 -25.56
N GLY A 297 -0.75 -6.19 -25.84
CA GLY A 297 -2.19 -6.07 -25.73
C GLY A 297 -2.78 -7.32 -25.10
N ARG A 298 -4.07 -7.23 -24.74
CA ARG A 298 -4.88 -8.38 -24.33
C ARG A 298 -6.20 -8.33 -25.07
N ASP A 299 -7.00 -9.39 -24.89
CA ASP A 299 -8.38 -9.44 -25.36
C ASP A 299 -9.13 -8.11 -25.02
N PRO A 300 -9.77 -7.45 -26.00
CA PRO A 300 -10.51 -6.21 -25.77
C PRO A 300 -11.59 -6.30 -24.68
N SER A 301 -12.16 -7.48 -24.42
CA SER A 301 -13.12 -7.71 -23.34
C SER A 301 -12.51 -7.58 -21.94
N LEU A 302 -11.17 -7.68 -21.83
CA LEU A 302 -10.43 -7.49 -20.59
C LEU A 302 -10.04 -6.04 -20.33
N VAL A 303 -10.33 -5.11 -21.25
CA VAL A 303 -10.10 -3.68 -21.01
C VAL A 303 -10.90 -3.25 -19.77
N ARG A 304 -10.23 -2.58 -18.84
CA ARG A 304 -10.88 -2.07 -17.63
C ARG A 304 -11.92 -1.03 -18.03
N GLN A 305 -13.11 -1.12 -17.44
CA GLN A 305 -14.11 -0.04 -17.53
C GLN A 305 -13.57 1.25 -16.93
N ARG A 306 -12.70 1.14 -15.92
CA ARG A 306 -11.99 2.25 -15.29
C ARG A 306 -10.49 1.94 -15.28
N PRO A 307 -9.75 2.32 -16.33
CA PRO A 307 -8.31 2.09 -16.41
C PRO A 307 -7.57 2.74 -15.25
N LEU A 308 -6.43 2.16 -14.88
CA LEU A 308 -5.53 2.77 -13.92
C LEU A 308 -4.56 3.70 -14.66
N TYR A 309 -4.23 4.88 -14.14
CA TYR A 309 -3.25 5.79 -14.74
C TYR A 309 -2.19 6.19 -13.70
N PRO A 310 -0.92 6.36 -14.10
CA PRO A 310 0.12 6.81 -13.19
C PRO A 310 -0.11 8.28 -12.81
N ILE A 311 0.23 8.61 -11.57
CA ILE A 311 0.36 9.99 -11.12
C ILE A 311 1.80 10.27 -10.71
N PHE A 312 2.22 11.51 -10.91
CA PHE A 312 3.61 11.91 -10.79
C PHE A 312 3.81 12.93 -9.68
N GLY A 313 4.98 12.93 -9.06
CA GLY A 313 5.33 13.93 -8.06
C GLY A 313 6.82 14.21 -7.96
N THR A 314 7.19 15.30 -7.30
CA THR A 314 8.59 15.73 -7.14
C THR A 314 9.34 14.98 -6.03
N SER A 315 8.68 14.04 -5.35
CA SER A 315 9.22 13.22 -4.27
C SER A 315 8.70 11.78 -4.45
N PRO A 316 9.47 10.73 -4.11
CA PRO A 316 8.96 9.38 -4.10
C PRO A 316 7.83 9.22 -3.06
N ASP A 317 7.85 10.03 -2.00
CA ASP A 317 6.74 10.14 -1.06
C ASP A 317 5.66 11.07 -1.61
N ILE A 318 4.52 10.45 -1.91
CA ILE A 318 3.30 11.09 -2.42
C ILE A 318 2.76 12.22 -1.53
N ASN A 319 3.20 12.34 -0.28
CA ASN A 319 2.71 13.39 0.63
C ASN A 319 3.63 14.60 0.74
N SER A 320 4.90 14.47 0.35
CA SER A 320 5.90 15.56 0.48
C SER A 320 6.24 16.24 -0.86
N GLY A 321 5.99 15.59 -2.00
CA GLY A 321 6.24 16.19 -3.32
C GLY A 321 5.14 17.17 -3.74
N ALA A 322 5.38 17.99 -4.77
CA ALA A 322 4.29 18.59 -5.53
C ALA A 322 3.64 17.51 -6.43
N LEU A 323 2.35 17.65 -6.76
CA LEU A 323 1.72 16.87 -7.83
C LEU A 323 2.18 17.45 -9.17
N LEU A 324 2.55 16.56 -10.09
CA LEU A 324 3.01 16.93 -11.41
C LEU A 324 2.01 16.46 -12.47
N THR A 325 1.81 17.30 -13.48
CA THR A 325 0.92 17.01 -14.61
C THR A 325 1.72 16.84 -15.89
N PRO A 326 1.38 15.86 -16.75
CA PRO A 326 1.93 15.79 -18.11
C PRO A 326 1.65 17.07 -18.90
N GLY A 327 2.57 17.44 -19.77
CA GLY A 327 2.36 18.51 -20.74
C GLY A 327 1.25 18.19 -21.74
N THR A 328 0.75 19.22 -22.41
CA THR A 328 -0.17 19.05 -23.54
C THR A 328 0.64 18.75 -24.81
N GLY A 329 0.46 17.58 -25.40
CA GLY A 329 1.06 17.22 -26.68
C GLY A 329 2.03 16.03 -26.61
N SER A 330 3.08 16.07 -27.42
CA SER A 330 4.04 14.97 -27.58
C SER A 330 5.31 15.13 -26.75
N ASP A 331 5.41 16.18 -25.93
CA ASP A 331 6.54 16.37 -25.02
C ASP A 331 6.49 15.37 -23.86
N CYS A 332 7.66 14.98 -23.38
CA CYS A 332 7.82 14.05 -22.26
C CYS A 332 8.24 14.82 -21.01
N ASN A 333 7.63 15.98 -20.82
CA ASN A 333 7.87 16.80 -19.66
C ASN A 333 6.71 16.66 -18.68
N LEU A 334 7.07 16.71 -17.41
CA LEU A 334 6.13 16.87 -16.31
C LEU A 334 6.24 18.28 -15.78
N TYR A 335 5.12 18.83 -15.34
CA TYR A 335 5.03 20.23 -14.98
C TYR A 335 4.55 20.40 -13.54
N ASN A 336 5.18 21.33 -12.84
CA ASN A 336 4.65 21.92 -11.60
C ASN A 336 4.07 23.30 -11.97
N GLY A 337 2.77 23.36 -12.21
CA GLY A 337 2.14 24.52 -12.83
C GLY A 337 2.63 24.68 -14.28
N ALA A 338 3.29 25.80 -14.59
CA ALA A 338 3.84 26.07 -15.93
C ALA A 338 5.33 25.69 -16.06
N THR A 339 5.97 25.22 -14.99
CA THR A 339 7.42 24.96 -14.98
C THR A 339 7.70 23.49 -15.23
N PRO A 340 8.45 23.12 -16.29
CA PRO A 340 8.85 21.74 -16.50
C PRO A 340 9.83 21.32 -15.41
N VAL A 341 9.69 20.09 -14.91
CA VAL A 341 10.61 19.50 -13.94
C VAL A 341 11.49 18.46 -14.60
N THR A 342 12.75 18.40 -14.16
CA THR A 342 13.73 17.42 -14.67
C THR A 342 13.68 16.09 -13.93
N SER A 343 13.14 16.08 -12.71
CA SER A 343 13.07 14.96 -11.78
C SER A 343 11.65 14.75 -11.29
N PHE A 344 11.20 13.50 -11.26
CA PHE A 344 9.86 13.09 -10.87
C PHE A 344 9.79 11.61 -10.48
N TYR A 345 8.73 11.22 -9.79
CA TYR A 345 8.48 9.84 -9.40
C TYR A 345 7.06 9.44 -9.75
N VAL A 346 6.84 8.21 -10.21
CA VAL A 346 5.52 7.60 -10.25
C VAL A 346 5.12 7.27 -8.81
N ASN A 347 4.23 8.06 -8.24
CA ASN A 347 3.86 7.89 -6.83
C ASN A 347 2.87 6.74 -6.62
N LYS A 348 1.93 6.56 -7.54
CA LYS A 348 0.94 5.47 -7.55
C LYS A 348 0.19 5.45 -8.88
N TYR A 349 -0.67 4.43 -9.01
CA TYR A 349 -1.68 4.35 -10.05
C TYR A 349 -3.06 4.66 -9.47
N CYS A 350 -3.79 5.54 -10.15
CA CYS A 350 -5.14 5.98 -9.80
C CYS A 350 -6.17 5.35 -10.75
N GLU A 351 -7.35 5.01 -10.25
CA GLU A 351 -8.45 4.50 -11.09
C GLU A 351 -9.20 5.67 -11.73
N SER A 352 -9.46 5.61 -13.04
CA SER A 352 -10.24 6.63 -13.75
C SER A 352 -11.66 6.74 -13.22
N VAL A 353 -12.31 7.86 -13.47
CA VAL A 353 -13.76 7.98 -13.27
C VAL A 353 -14.51 7.68 -14.55
N TYR A 354 -15.80 7.36 -14.39
CA TYR A 354 -16.71 7.02 -15.47
C TYR A 354 -16.81 8.13 -16.51
#